data_AF-A0A958PP77-F1
#
_entry.id   AF-A0A958PP77-F1
#
_cell.length_a   1.000
_cell.length_b   1.000
_cell.length_c   1.000
_cell.angle_alpha   90.00
_cell.angle_beta   90.00
_cell.angle_gamma   90.00
#
_symmetry.space_group_name_H-M   'P 1'
#
loop_
_entity.id
_entity.type
_entity.pdbx_description
1 polymer ?
#
loop_
_entity_poly.entity_id
_entity_poly.type
_entity_poly.pdbx_seq_one_letter_code
_entity_poly.pdbx_strand_id
1 'polypeptide(L)'
;PKGMSFNTYFQMSPNYPIERNLIHFLAGLTPKFIHRVYLADQTRVNLQQRKVPSLYLGCSSASSALVAFVVKYFLKRGKILWAPHSFQVDFFENKWRNSWRPLGNKNPLQKLLIWMIKKDLGSLDK
;
A
#
# COMPACT_ATOMS: atom_id res chain seq x y z
N PRO A 1 -4.24 -18.56 4.50
CA PRO A 1 -4.13 -17.43 5.46
C PRO A 1 -5.40 -17.38 6.31
N LYS A 2 -5.33 -16.96 7.59
CA LYS A 2 -6.53 -16.83 8.44
C LYS A 2 -7.41 -15.61 8.10
N GLY A 3 -6.95 -14.76 7.17
CA GLY A 3 -7.65 -13.58 6.69
C GLY A 3 -7.79 -13.57 5.17
N MET A 4 -7.96 -12.38 4.60
CA MET A 4 -8.17 -12.20 3.17
C MET A 4 -6.93 -12.59 2.34
N SER A 5 -7.13 -13.21 1.18
CA SER A 5 -6.03 -13.50 0.24
C SER A 5 -5.51 -12.21 -0.42
N PHE A 6 -4.28 -12.25 -0.92
CA PHE A 6 -3.66 -11.11 -1.62
C PHE A 6 -4.52 -10.60 -2.78
N ASN A 7 -4.94 -11.50 -3.67
CA ASN A 7 -5.77 -11.15 -4.83
C ASN A 7 -7.11 -10.56 -4.42
N THR A 8 -7.75 -11.08 -3.35
CA THR A 8 -9.02 -10.53 -2.87
C THR A 8 -8.84 -9.15 -2.22
N TYR A 9 -7.77 -8.96 -1.42
CA TYR A 9 -7.52 -7.69 -0.75
C TYR A 9 -7.16 -6.59 -1.74
N PHE A 10 -6.24 -6.85 -2.66
CA PHE A 10 -5.81 -5.85 -3.64
C PHE A 10 -6.73 -5.78 -4.87
N GLN A 11 -7.60 -6.77 -5.11
CA GLN A 11 -8.33 -6.95 -6.38
C GLN A 11 -7.40 -7.02 -7.62
N MET A 12 -6.27 -7.69 -7.46
CA MET A 12 -5.32 -7.95 -8.54
C MET A 12 -5.59 -9.32 -9.16
N SER A 13 -5.33 -9.42 -10.46
CA SER A 13 -5.40 -10.65 -11.24
C SER A 13 -4.38 -10.57 -12.38
N PRO A 14 -3.73 -11.67 -12.77
CA PRO A 14 -2.88 -11.70 -13.95
C PRO A 14 -3.64 -11.30 -15.23
N ASN A 15 -4.96 -11.47 -15.26
CA ASN A 15 -5.80 -11.13 -16.42
C ASN A 15 -6.10 -9.63 -16.53
N TYR A 16 -5.69 -8.81 -15.56
CA TYR A 16 -5.92 -7.37 -15.58
C TYR A 16 -4.71 -6.61 -16.14
N PRO A 17 -4.93 -5.45 -16.79
CA PRO A 17 -3.84 -4.57 -17.22
C PRO A 17 -2.89 -4.23 -16.07
N ILE A 18 -1.60 -4.17 -16.38
CA ILE A 18 -0.53 -3.92 -15.38
C ILE A 18 -0.76 -2.62 -14.62
N GLU A 19 -1.21 -1.56 -15.31
CA GLU A 19 -1.48 -0.24 -14.74
C GLU A 19 -2.60 -0.29 -13.72
N ARG A 20 -3.70 -0.98 -14.04
CA ARG A 20 -4.80 -1.21 -13.10
C ARG A 20 -4.30 -1.93 -11.86
N ASN A 21 -3.53 -3.00 -12.05
CA ASN A 21 -2.95 -3.77 -10.95
C ASN A 21 -2.00 -2.91 -10.09
N LEU A 22 -1.20 -2.05 -10.70
CA LEU A 22 -0.29 -1.14 -10.01
C LEU A 22 -1.04 -0.11 -9.17
N ILE A 23 -2.09 0.52 -9.72
CA ILE A 23 -2.93 1.48 -8.99
C ILE A 23 -3.60 0.81 -7.78
N HIS A 24 -4.14 -0.39 -7.99
CA HIS A 24 -4.77 -1.18 -6.94
C HIS A 24 -3.76 -1.60 -5.87
N PHE A 25 -2.55 -1.97 -6.27
CA PHE A 25 -1.44 -2.27 -5.37
C PHE A 25 -1.07 -1.06 -4.52
N LEU A 26 -0.82 0.11 -5.14
CA LEU A 26 -0.50 1.36 -4.44
C LEU A 26 -1.59 1.74 -3.44
N ALA A 27 -2.86 1.69 -3.84
CA ALA A 27 -3.97 1.97 -2.95
C ALA A 27 -3.95 1.03 -1.73
N GLY A 28 -3.82 -0.27 -1.95
CA GLY A 28 -3.86 -1.29 -0.89
C GLY A 28 -2.62 -1.30 0.00
N LEU A 29 -1.46 -0.88 -0.52
CA LEU A 29 -0.21 -0.79 0.23
C LEU A 29 -0.31 0.30 1.30
N THR A 30 -0.87 1.46 0.92
CA THR A 30 -0.92 2.65 1.75
C THR A 30 -2.33 3.26 1.91
N PRO A 31 -3.33 2.55 2.48
CA PRO A 31 -4.71 3.05 2.65
C PRO A 31 -4.88 4.37 3.42
N LYS A 32 -3.84 4.88 4.09
CA LYS A 32 -3.85 6.17 4.81
C LYS A 32 -2.92 7.21 4.18
N PHE A 33 -2.11 6.85 3.18
CA PHE A 33 -1.24 7.76 2.42
C PHE A 33 -0.41 8.73 3.28
N ILE A 34 0.13 8.25 4.41
CA ILE A 34 0.91 9.10 5.34
C ILE A 34 2.17 9.69 4.70
N HIS A 35 2.78 8.94 3.77
CA HIS A 35 3.99 9.34 3.06
C HIS A 35 3.82 10.53 2.09
N ARG A 36 2.59 11.02 1.87
CA ARG A 36 2.30 12.07 0.89
C ARG A 36 3.03 13.38 1.20
N VAL A 37 3.32 13.65 2.48
CA VAL A 37 3.87 14.94 2.92
C VAL A 37 5.26 15.21 2.33
N TYR A 38 6.06 14.17 2.06
CA TYR A 38 7.38 14.31 1.46
C TYR A 38 7.41 14.04 -0.05
N LEU A 39 6.26 13.83 -0.69
CA LEU A 39 6.11 13.93 -2.14
C LEU A 39 6.06 15.42 -2.54
N ALA A 40 7.17 16.13 -2.30
CA ALA A 40 7.29 17.56 -2.55
C ALA A 40 7.16 17.92 -4.04
N ASP A 41 7.54 17.00 -4.92
CA ASP A 41 7.46 17.14 -6.36
C ASP A 41 6.68 15.98 -6.97
N GLN A 42 5.43 16.26 -7.35
CA GLN A 42 4.51 15.28 -7.94
C GLN A 42 4.93 14.89 -9.37
N THR A 43 5.75 15.72 -10.04
CA THR A 43 6.23 15.43 -11.41
C THR A 43 7.24 14.28 -11.44
N ARG A 44 7.82 13.92 -10.30
CA ARG A 44 8.74 12.78 -10.18
C ARG A 44 8.05 11.42 -10.11
N VAL A 45 6.72 11.40 -9.98
CA VAL A 45 5.94 10.16 -10.05
C VAL A 45 5.64 9.89 -11.52
N ASN A 46 6.41 8.99 -12.14
CA ASN A 46 6.23 8.63 -13.54
C ASN A 46 5.85 7.15 -13.66
N LEU A 47 4.55 6.85 -13.63
CA LEU A 47 4.06 5.48 -13.74
C LEU A 47 4.12 4.90 -15.15
N GLN A 48 4.12 5.72 -16.20
CA GLN A 48 4.35 5.26 -17.58
C GLN A 48 5.72 4.58 -17.69
N GLN A 49 6.74 5.20 -17.10
CA GLN A 49 8.09 4.63 -16.97
C GLN A 49 8.23 3.67 -15.78
N ARG A 50 7.15 3.40 -15.04
CA ARG A 50 7.11 2.55 -13.84
C ARG A 50 8.08 3.01 -12.74
N LYS A 51 8.31 4.32 -12.63
CA LYS A 51 9.15 4.98 -11.63
C LYS A 51 8.28 5.62 -10.57
N VAL A 52 8.46 5.18 -9.34
CA VAL A 52 7.88 5.81 -8.14
C VAL A 52 9.04 6.23 -7.25
N PRO A 53 9.06 7.47 -6.73
CA PRO A 53 10.05 7.86 -5.75
C PRO A 53 9.92 6.95 -4.52
N SER A 54 11.04 6.36 -4.13
CA SER A 54 11.12 5.53 -2.93
C SER A 54 12.19 6.10 -2.01
N LEU A 55 11.95 5.99 -0.71
CA LEU A 55 12.90 6.39 0.31
C LEU A 55 13.53 5.13 0.90
N TYR A 56 14.86 5.08 0.99
CA TYR A 56 15.59 3.94 1.56
C TYR A 56 15.08 3.56 2.97
N LEU A 57 14.70 4.56 3.77
CA LEU A 57 14.10 4.39 5.10
C LEU A 57 12.78 3.58 5.04
N GLY A 58 11.96 3.81 4.01
CA GLY A 58 10.70 3.08 3.81
C GLY A 58 10.91 1.61 3.42
N CYS A 59 11.88 1.32 2.56
CA CYS A 59 12.23 -0.06 2.19
C CYS A 59 12.81 -0.83 3.40
N SER A 60 13.67 -0.17 4.17
CA SER A 60 14.28 -0.74 5.38
C SER A 60 13.24 -1.03 6.45
N SER A 61 12.31 -0.09 6.70
CA SER A 61 11.24 -0.27 7.68
C SER A 61 10.28 -1.40 7.30
N ALA A 62 9.90 -1.49 6.02
CA ALA A 62 9.06 -2.57 5.50
C ALA A 62 9.73 -3.94 5.65
N SER A 63 11.04 -4.02 5.38
CA SER A 63 11.83 -5.26 5.53
C SER A 63 11.89 -5.69 7.00
N SER A 64 12.18 -4.77 7.91
CA SER A 64 12.19 -5.03 9.36
C SER A 64 10.81 -5.50 9.87
N ALA A 65 9.73 -4.86 9.43
CA ALA A 65 8.37 -5.26 9.78
C ALA A 65 8.02 -6.67 9.26
N LEU A 66 8.42 -7.00 8.03
CA LEU A 66 8.24 -8.31 7.44
C LEU A 66 8.97 -9.39 8.25
N VAL A 67 10.26 -9.18 8.54
CA VAL A 67 11.06 -10.12 9.34
C VAL A 67 10.42 -10.32 10.71
N ALA A 68 9.96 -9.26 11.37
CA ALA A 68 9.26 -9.37 12.65
C ALA A 68 7.97 -10.21 12.56
N PHE A 69 7.17 -10.05 11.50
CA PHE A 69 5.97 -10.87 11.31
C PHE A 69 6.30 -12.34 11.03
N VAL A 70 7.34 -12.60 10.25
CA VAL A 70 7.80 -13.97 9.94
C VAL A 70 8.28 -14.67 11.22
N VAL A 71 9.10 -13.99 12.03
CA VAL A 71 9.58 -14.53 13.32
C VAL A 71 8.42 -14.79 14.28
N LYS A 72 7.46 -13.85 14.40
CA LYS A 72 6.25 -14.04 15.22
C LYS A 72 5.44 -15.24 14.77
N TYR A 73 5.32 -15.45 13.45
CA TYR A 73 4.60 -16.58 12.87
C TYR A 73 5.25 -17.91 13.21
N PHE A 74 6.56 -18.05 12.99
CA PHE A 74 7.28 -19.30 13.27
C PHE A 74 7.33 -19.63 14.76
N LEU A 75 7.59 -18.63 15.62
CA LEU A 75 7.64 -18.83 17.06
C LEU A 75 6.26 -18.97 17.71
N LYS A 76 5.17 -18.74 16.96
CA LYS A 76 3.79 -18.64 17.47
C LYS A 76 3.68 -17.64 18.64
N ARG A 77 4.46 -16.56 18.59
CA ARG A 77 4.54 -15.54 19.66
C ARG A 77 3.94 -14.22 19.20
N GLY A 78 2.91 -13.78 19.92
CA GLY A 78 2.25 -12.49 19.69
C GLY A 78 1.21 -12.50 18.55
N LYS A 79 0.55 -11.35 18.37
CA LYS A 79 -0.53 -11.17 17.40
C LYS A 79 0.04 -10.79 16.03
N ILE A 80 -0.42 -11.49 14.99
CA ILE A 80 -0.20 -11.12 13.59
C ILE A 80 -1.44 -10.41 13.08
N LEU A 81 -1.23 -9.25 12.45
CA LEU A 81 -2.28 -8.50 11.80
C LEU A 81 -2.48 -9.08 10.39
N TRP A 82 -3.59 -9.77 10.20
CA TRP A 82 -3.98 -10.31 8.90
C TRP A 82 -4.82 -9.28 8.13
N ALA A 83 -4.77 -9.33 6.80
CA ALA A 83 -5.71 -8.59 5.97
C ALA A 83 -7.16 -8.94 6.40
N PRO A 84 -8.05 -7.96 6.59
CA PRO A 84 -8.01 -6.59 6.04
C PRO A 84 -7.39 -5.50 6.95
N HIS A 85 -6.72 -5.87 8.04
CA HIS A 85 -5.96 -4.91 8.83
C HIS A 85 -4.64 -4.58 8.14
N SER A 86 -4.24 -3.31 8.20
CA SER A 86 -2.93 -2.86 7.76
C SER A 86 -2.27 -2.02 8.85
N PHE A 87 -0.94 -2.08 8.90
CA PHE A 87 -0.11 -1.30 9.79
C PHE A 87 0.91 -0.54 8.95
N GLN A 88 0.95 0.78 9.12
CA GLN A 88 1.91 1.65 8.46
C GLN A 88 2.70 2.42 9.51
N VAL A 89 4.00 2.45 9.33
CA VAL A 89 4.92 3.25 10.13
C VAL A 89 5.74 4.09 9.19
N ASP A 90 5.84 5.36 9.53
CA ASP A 90 6.65 6.34 8.85
C ASP A 90 7.57 6.99 9.87
N PHE A 91 8.86 6.64 9.77
CA PHE A 91 9.88 7.16 10.67
C PHE A 91 10.29 8.58 10.32
N PHE A 92 10.12 9.02 9.06
CA PHE A 92 10.45 10.38 8.67
C PHE A 92 9.42 11.36 9.26
N GLU A 93 8.15 10.99 9.24
CA GLU A 93 7.08 11.78 9.85
C GLU A 93 6.89 11.53 11.35
N ASN A 94 7.57 10.55 11.94
CA ASN A 94 7.33 10.06 13.30
C ASN A 94 5.87 9.65 13.55
N LYS A 95 5.22 9.01 12.56
CA LYS A 95 3.81 8.60 12.64
C LYS A 95 3.66 7.10 12.44
N TRP A 96 2.69 6.52 13.15
CA TRP A 96 2.17 5.20 12.82
C TRP A 96 0.64 5.27 12.66
N ARG A 97 0.11 4.45 11.75
CA ARG A 97 -1.32 4.34 11.49
C ARG A 97 -1.73 2.88 11.33
N ASN A 98 -2.72 2.49 12.11
CA ASN A 98 -3.50 1.30 11.86
C ASN A 98 -4.64 1.63 10.90
N SER A 99 -4.93 0.71 10.00
CA SER A 99 -6.11 0.80 9.16
C SER A 99 -6.84 -0.53 9.13
N TRP A 100 -8.16 -0.45 8.96
CA TRP A 100 -9.02 -1.59 8.76
C TRP A 100 -9.92 -1.28 7.58
N ARG A 101 -9.76 -2.04 6.50
CA ARG A 101 -10.50 -1.85 5.24
C ARG A 101 -11.30 -3.13 4.95
N PRO A 102 -12.47 -3.36 5.60
CA PRO A 102 -13.27 -4.53 5.30
C PRO A 102 -13.54 -4.59 3.78
N LEU A 103 -13.47 -5.80 3.21
CA LEU A 103 -13.53 -6.06 1.75
C LEU A 103 -12.28 -5.59 0.94
N GLY A 104 -11.22 -5.14 1.59
CA GLY A 104 -9.98 -4.68 0.93
C GLY A 104 -10.24 -3.52 -0.02
N ASN A 105 -9.75 -3.61 -1.25
CA ASN A 105 -9.98 -2.63 -2.31
C ASN A 105 -11.44 -2.51 -2.76
N LYS A 106 -12.35 -3.42 -2.35
CA LYS A 106 -13.79 -3.27 -2.59
C LYS A 106 -14.45 -2.28 -1.62
N ASN A 107 -13.77 -1.90 -0.56
CA ASN A 107 -14.26 -0.94 0.42
C ASN A 107 -14.57 0.42 -0.25
N PRO A 108 -15.71 1.08 0.07
CA PRO A 108 -16.04 2.39 -0.51
C PRO A 108 -14.93 3.44 -0.35
N LEU A 109 -14.29 3.52 0.82
CA LEU A 109 -13.19 4.47 1.08
C LEU A 109 -11.96 4.15 0.22
N GLN A 110 -11.75 2.88 -0.06
CA GLN A 110 -10.63 2.41 -0.88
C GLN A 110 -10.91 2.59 -2.38
N LYS A 111 -12.17 2.49 -2.81
CA LYS A 111 -12.60 2.86 -4.16
C LYS A 111 -12.40 4.35 -4.42
N LEU A 112 -12.74 5.21 -3.45
CA LEU A 112 -12.46 6.65 -3.54
C LEU A 112 -10.96 6.92 -3.67
N LEU A 113 -10.13 6.24 -2.88
CA LEU A 113 -8.68 6.35 -2.98
C LEU A 113 -8.15 5.92 -4.35
N ILE A 114 -8.63 4.79 -4.88
CA ILE A 114 -8.28 4.32 -6.24
C ILE A 114 -8.69 5.35 -7.29
N TRP A 115 -9.88 5.96 -7.15
CA TRP A 115 -10.34 7.00 -8.07
C TRP A 115 -9.46 8.24 -8.01
N MET A 116 -9.05 8.68 -6.81
CA MET A 116 -8.13 9.81 -6.65
C MET A 116 -6.77 9.53 -7.30
N ILE A 117 -6.18 8.36 -7.02
CA ILE A 117 -4.91 7.96 -7.63
C ILE A 117 -5.01 7.94 -9.16
N LYS A 118 -6.11 7.40 -9.72
CA LYS A 118 -6.35 7.44 -11.17
C LYS A 118 -6.40 8.86 -11.72
N LYS A 119 -7.06 9.78 -11.01
CA LYS A 119 -7.18 11.18 -11.41
C LYS A 119 -5.83 11.88 -11.40
N ASP A 120 -5.07 11.74 -10.32
CA ASP A 120 -3.75 12.35 -10.16
C ASP A 120 -2.77 11.84 -11.24
N LEU A 121 -2.85 10.55 -11.57
CA LEU A 121 -2.07 9.96 -12.66
C LEU A 121 -2.51 10.44 -14.04
N GLY A 122 -3.82 10.52 -14.30
CA GLY A 122 -4.33 11.03 -15.58
C GLY A 122 -4.03 12.51 -15.81
N SER A 123 -3.78 13.29 -14.74
CA SER A 123 -3.29 14.67 -14.86
C SER A 123 -1.78 14.78 -15.09
N LEU A 124 -0.99 13.74 -14.76
CA LEU A 124 0.46 13.71 -14.98
C LEU A 124 0.83 13.26 -16.42
N ASP A 125 -0.15 12.75 -17.16
CA ASP A 125 -0.03 12.32 -18.57
C ASP A 125 -0.25 13.46 -19.58
N LYS A 126 -0.56 14.68 -19.13
CA LYS A 126 -0.72 15.89 -19.96
C LYS A 126 0.47 16.82 -19.79
#